data_AF-T1FYQ0-F1
#
_entry.id   AF-T1FYQ0-F1
#
_cell.length_a   1.000
_cell.length_b   1.000
_cell.length_c   1.000
_cell.angle_alpha   90.00
_cell.angle_beta   90.00
_cell.angle_gamma   90.00
#
_symmetry.space_group_name_H-M   'P 1'
#
loop_
_entity.id
_entity.type
_entity.pdbx_description
1 polymer ?
#
loop_
_entity_poly.entity_id
_entity_poly.type
_entity_poly.pdbx_seq_one_letter_code
_entity_poly.pdbx_strand_id
1 'polypeptide(L)'
;ITDYRSKNIGLFERSKTRPIQHQEFLNSDATRKRYWARSFLAWPYISSAAPNYNHYKLSFLQNKGYLKHIITQNVDFLHCKAGSSNVTELHGCLNRIKCLSCGVKRCRFEFQLELSYLNSNWLYKSTEMQVAPDGDVNVEDINFKDFKVPNCRNCNGILQPGVVFFGDNVSSDVVNETVNVLEKSDSVLVLGSSLQVC
;
A
#
# COMPACT_ATOMS: atom_id res chain seq x y z
N ILE A 1 -12.22 0.34 3.28
CA ILE A 1 -11.28 0.32 2.14
C ILE A 1 -11.93 -0.53 1.06
N THR A 2 -12.06 0.02 -0.14
CA THR A 2 -12.66 -0.66 -1.29
C THR A 2 -11.73 -1.76 -1.80
N ASP A 3 -12.29 -2.86 -2.28
CA ASP A 3 -11.50 -3.92 -2.90
C ASP A 3 -11.27 -3.68 -4.40
N TYR A 4 -10.56 -4.58 -5.06
CA TYR A 4 -10.25 -4.46 -6.48
C TYR A 4 -11.37 -4.97 -7.41
N ARG A 5 -12.18 -5.94 -6.97
CA ARG A 5 -12.91 -6.85 -7.88
C ARG A 5 -14.37 -7.07 -7.56
N SER A 6 -14.88 -6.58 -6.42
CA SER A 6 -16.28 -6.78 -6.09
C SER A 6 -17.19 -6.13 -7.12
N LYS A 7 -18.21 -6.86 -7.55
CA LYS A 7 -19.18 -6.38 -8.53
C LYS A 7 -19.81 -5.06 -8.09
N ASN A 8 -19.86 -4.08 -8.98
CA ASN A 8 -20.35 -2.71 -8.82
C ASN A 8 -19.57 -1.80 -7.85
N ILE A 9 -18.66 -2.33 -7.02
CA ILE A 9 -17.93 -1.55 -5.99
C ILE A 9 -16.41 -1.60 -6.13
N GLY A 10 -15.86 -2.61 -6.79
CA GLY A 10 -14.42 -2.84 -6.92
C GLY A 10 -13.75 -1.87 -7.90
N LEU A 11 -12.49 -1.55 -7.62
CA LEU A 11 -11.70 -0.56 -8.37
C LEU A 11 -11.69 -0.83 -9.89
N PHE A 12 -11.61 -2.09 -10.33
CA PHE A 12 -11.56 -2.45 -11.75
C PHE A 12 -12.88 -2.27 -12.50
N GLU A 13 -14.02 -2.23 -11.81
CA GLU A 13 -15.30 -1.92 -12.44
C GLU A 13 -15.61 -0.42 -12.42
N ARG A 14 -15.08 0.32 -11.43
CA ARG A 14 -15.39 1.75 -11.23
C ARG A 14 -14.42 2.71 -11.89
N SER A 15 -13.17 2.31 -12.09
CA SER A 15 -12.10 3.21 -12.54
C SER A 15 -11.48 2.72 -13.84
N LYS A 16 -11.28 3.64 -14.79
CA LYS A 16 -10.43 3.38 -15.98
C LYS A 16 -8.93 3.34 -15.61
N THR A 17 -8.60 3.69 -14.37
CA THR A 17 -7.23 3.74 -13.86
C THR A 17 -6.67 2.33 -13.76
N ARG A 18 -5.72 2.01 -14.65
CA ARG A 18 -4.99 0.74 -14.58
C ARG A 18 -3.99 0.77 -13.42
N PRO A 19 -3.72 -0.38 -12.77
CA PRO A 19 -2.65 -0.47 -11.80
C PRO A 19 -1.32 -0.05 -12.40
N ILE A 20 -0.52 0.65 -11.61
CA ILE A 20 0.84 1.01 -12.01
C ILE A 20 1.70 -0.25 -12.18
N GLN A 21 2.41 -0.32 -13.30
CA GLN A 21 3.38 -1.37 -13.55
C GLN A 21 4.74 -0.99 -12.94
N HIS A 22 5.44 -1.96 -12.35
CA HIS A 22 6.74 -1.72 -11.73
C HIS A 22 7.73 -1.09 -12.71
N GLN A 23 7.81 -1.62 -13.93
CA GLN A 23 8.70 -1.09 -14.98
C GLN A 23 8.36 0.35 -15.36
N GLU A 24 7.08 0.72 -15.39
CA GLU A 24 6.69 2.11 -15.68
C GLU A 24 7.12 3.07 -14.56
N PHE A 25 7.06 2.63 -13.30
CA PHE A 25 7.54 3.41 -12.17
C PHE A 25 9.06 3.60 -12.20
N LEU A 26 9.82 2.57 -12.57
CA LEU A 26 11.28 2.64 -12.68
C LEU A 26 11.72 3.57 -13.81
N ASN A 27 11.08 3.48 -14.97
CA ASN A 27 11.59 4.07 -16.20
C ASN A 27 11.08 5.50 -16.48
N SER A 28 10.11 6.00 -15.72
CA SER A 28 9.47 7.31 -16.00
C SER A 28 9.35 8.20 -14.76
N ASP A 29 10.04 9.35 -14.78
CA ASP A 29 9.90 10.39 -13.76
C ASP A 29 8.46 10.92 -13.68
N ALA A 30 7.83 11.14 -14.84
CA ALA A 30 6.45 11.59 -14.91
C ALA A 30 5.49 10.59 -14.25
N THR A 31 5.72 9.29 -14.43
CA THR A 31 4.94 8.22 -13.80
C THR A 31 5.13 8.22 -12.28
N ARG A 32 6.38 8.37 -11.80
CA ARG A 32 6.65 8.47 -10.36
C ARG A 32 5.99 9.68 -9.73
N LYS A 33 6.08 10.85 -10.37
CA LYS A 33 5.42 12.09 -9.90
C LYS A 33 3.91 11.91 -9.83
N ARG A 34 3.30 11.34 -10.87
CA ARG A 34 1.87 11.02 -10.90
C ARG A 34 1.48 10.10 -9.75
N TYR A 35 2.22 9.00 -9.56
CA TYR A 35 1.97 8.05 -8.47
C TYR A 35 2.05 8.73 -7.10
N TRP A 36 3.15 9.44 -6.82
CA TRP A 36 3.38 10.08 -5.53
C TRP A 36 2.40 11.21 -5.25
N ALA A 37 2.01 11.99 -6.27
CA ALA A 37 0.98 13.01 -6.12
C ALA A 37 -0.38 12.41 -5.73
N ARG A 38 -0.82 11.34 -6.41
CA ARG A 38 -2.06 10.63 -6.05
C ARG A 38 -1.97 10.02 -4.65
N SER A 39 -0.84 9.35 -4.33
CA SER A 39 -0.59 8.78 -3.01
C SER A 39 -0.59 9.86 -1.92
N PHE A 40 -0.02 11.03 -2.20
CA PHE A 40 0.00 12.17 -1.29
C PHE A 40 -1.41 12.65 -0.94
N LEU A 41 -2.27 12.80 -1.95
CA LEU A 41 -3.66 13.23 -1.79
C LEU A 41 -4.51 12.17 -1.06
N ALA A 42 -4.29 10.88 -1.36
CA ALA A 42 -5.04 9.78 -0.76
C ALA A 42 -4.59 9.43 0.68
N TRP A 43 -3.36 9.78 1.06
CA TRP A 43 -2.75 9.34 2.31
C TRP A 43 -3.55 9.69 3.58
N PRO A 44 -4.14 10.88 3.76
CA PRO A 44 -4.96 11.17 4.94
C PRO A 44 -6.14 10.20 5.11
N TYR A 45 -6.75 9.78 4.02
CA TYR A 45 -7.84 8.81 4.05
C TYR A 45 -7.35 7.39 4.36
N ILE A 46 -6.30 6.93 3.69
CA ILE A 46 -5.72 5.59 3.92
C ILE A 46 -5.17 5.46 5.34
N SER A 47 -4.43 6.45 5.81
CA SER A 47 -3.79 6.41 7.13
C SER A 47 -4.80 6.51 8.28
N SER A 48 -5.94 7.16 8.09
CA SER A 48 -7.02 7.25 9.09
C SER A 48 -7.95 6.03 9.12
N ALA A 49 -7.89 5.15 8.12
CA ALA A 49 -8.69 3.93 8.10
C ALA A 49 -8.49 3.10 9.38
N ALA A 50 -9.60 2.65 9.97
CA ALA A 50 -9.63 1.87 11.20
C ALA A 50 -9.90 0.38 10.92
N PRO A 51 -9.38 -0.54 11.74
CA PRO A 51 -9.74 -1.95 11.64
C PRO A 51 -11.24 -2.16 11.90
N ASN A 52 -11.82 -3.14 11.21
CA ASN A 52 -13.20 -3.56 11.44
C ASN A 52 -13.29 -4.77 12.39
N TYR A 53 -14.51 -5.21 12.70
CA TYR A 53 -14.78 -6.35 13.59
C TYR A 53 -13.95 -7.60 13.28
N ASN A 54 -13.78 -7.95 12.00
CA ASN A 54 -13.04 -9.14 11.60
C ASN A 54 -11.55 -9.03 11.95
N HIS A 55 -10.94 -7.86 11.76
CA HIS A 55 -9.54 -7.65 12.14
C HIS A 55 -9.34 -7.83 13.64
N TYR A 56 -10.23 -7.24 14.46
CA TYR A 56 -10.17 -7.40 15.91
C TYR A 56 -10.44 -8.84 16.35
N LYS A 57 -11.33 -9.56 15.66
CA LYS A 57 -11.63 -10.96 15.99
C LYS A 57 -10.46 -11.89 15.67
N LEU A 58 -9.80 -11.68 14.53
CA LEU A 58 -8.58 -12.41 14.17
C LEU A 58 -7.45 -12.13 15.19
N SER A 59 -7.22 -10.86 15.52
CA SER A 59 -6.26 -10.47 16.57
C SER A 59 -6.58 -11.14 17.92
N PHE A 60 -7.85 -11.16 18.33
CA PHE A 60 -8.29 -11.87 19.53
C PHE A 60 -8.00 -13.38 19.47
N LEU A 61 -8.28 -14.04 18.34
CA LEU A 61 -8.00 -15.47 18.16
C LEU A 61 -6.49 -15.76 18.20
N GLN A 62 -5.65 -14.86 17.68
CA GLN A 62 -4.20 -14.98 17.81
C GLN A 62 -3.75 -14.88 19.26
N ASN A 63 -4.27 -13.89 19.99
CA ASN A 63 -3.95 -13.70 21.41
C ASN A 63 -4.41 -14.87 22.29
N LYS A 64 -5.45 -15.60 21.88
CA LYS A 64 -5.90 -16.85 22.53
C LYS A 64 -5.13 -18.09 22.07
N GLY A 65 -4.23 -17.95 21.10
CA GLY A 65 -3.38 -19.03 20.60
C GLY A 65 -4.05 -19.95 19.59
N TYR A 66 -5.29 -19.66 19.17
CA TYR A 66 -6.03 -20.43 18.16
C TYR A 66 -5.59 -20.12 16.73
N LEU A 67 -5.12 -18.90 16.48
CA LEU A 67 -4.57 -18.48 15.20
C LEU A 67 -3.07 -18.20 15.38
N LYS A 68 -2.21 -18.92 14.66
CA LYS A 68 -0.75 -18.77 14.85
C LYS A 68 -0.17 -17.63 14.02
N HIS A 69 -0.70 -17.42 12.83
CA HIS A 69 -0.12 -16.51 11.85
C HIS A 69 -1.21 -15.93 10.95
N ILE A 70 -1.01 -14.69 10.50
CA ILE A 70 -1.85 -14.06 9.47
C ILE A 70 -0.98 -13.76 8.26
N ILE A 71 -1.40 -14.25 7.10
CA ILE A 71 -0.79 -13.90 5.82
C ILE A 71 -1.79 -13.01 5.08
N THR A 72 -1.40 -11.80 4.73
CA THR A 72 -2.30 -10.82 4.10
C THR A 72 -1.75 -10.32 2.76
N GLN A 73 -2.65 -10.21 1.79
CA GLN A 73 -2.39 -9.53 0.51
C GLN A 73 -2.65 -8.02 0.60
N ASN A 74 -3.30 -7.57 1.69
CA ASN A 74 -3.63 -6.17 1.89
C ASN A 74 -2.37 -5.40 2.28
N VAL A 75 -2.30 -4.14 1.83
CA VAL A 75 -1.18 -3.23 2.08
C VAL A 75 -1.57 -2.07 3.03
N ASP A 76 -2.72 -2.19 3.68
CA ASP A 76 -3.41 -1.13 4.43
C ASP A 76 -3.02 -1.00 5.91
N PHE A 77 -2.20 -1.93 6.41
CA PHE A 77 -1.74 -2.00 7.80
C PHE A 77 -2.84 -2.25 8.85
N LEU A 78 -4.07 -2.64 8.45
CA LEU A 78 -5.20 -2.77 9.37
C LEU A 78 -5.08 -3.94 10.35
N HIS A 79 -4.44 -5.05 9.94
CA HIS A 79 -4.16 -6.17 10.86
C HIS A 79 -3.25 -5.74 12.02
N CYS A 80 -2.17 -5.02 11.71
CA CYS A 80 -1.25 -4.47 12.70
C CYS A 80 -1.96 -3.45 13.61
N LYS A 81 -2.79 -2.55 13.04
CA LYS A 81 -3.62 -1.60 13.82
C LYS A 81 -4.61 -2.31 14.76
N ALA A 82 -5.10 -3.50 14.40
CA ALA A 82 -5.96 -4.30 15.28
C ALA A 82 -5.20 -5.04 16.40
N GLY A 83 -3.88 -4.91 16.46
CA GLY A 83 -3.02 -5.60 17.44
C GLY A 83 -2.70 -7.03 17.07
N SER A 84 -2.87 -7.43 15.80
CA SER A 84 -2.44 -8.75 15.32
C SER A 84 -0.92 -8.85 15.37
N SER A 85 -0.40 -9.91 16.00
CA SER A 85 1.02 -10.26 15.96
C SER A 85 1.29 -11.29 14.85
N ASN A 86 2.55 -11.53 14.47
CA ASN A 86 2.91 -12.55 13.46
C ASN A 86 2.10 -12.40 12.16
N VAL A 87 2.29 -11.25 11.50
CA VAL A 87 1.62 -10.91 10.25
C VAL A 87 2.65 -10.86 9.13
N THR A 88 2.49 -11.71 8.11
CA THR A 88 3.25 -11.62 6.86
C THR A 88 2.44 -10.80 5.84
N GLU A 89 2.98 -9.65 5.45
CA GLU A 89 2.40 -8.76 4.45
C GLU A 89 2.98 -9.12 3.06
N LEU A 90 2.32 -10.03 2.33
CA LEU A 90 2.82 -10.58 1.06
C LEU A 90 3.18 -9.48 0.04
N HIS A 91 2.30 -8.49 -0.09
CA HIS A 91 2.49 -7.38 -1.02
C HIS A 91 3.10 -6.16 -0.35
N GLY A 92 3.68 -6.31 0.84
CA GLY A 92 4.26 -5.23 1.62
C GLY A 92 3.20 -4.31 2.26
N CYS A 93 3.58 -3.06 2.55
CA CYS A 93 2.76 -2.15 3.34
C CYS A 93 2.93 -0.69 2.89
N LEU A 94 1.81 0.02 2.73
CA LEU A 94 1.80 1.44 2.37
C LEU A 94 2.40 2.32 3.47
N ASN A 95 2.48 1.84 4.71
CA ASN A 95 3.09 2.58 5.83
C ASN A 95 4.61 2.64 5.77
N ARG A 96 5.25 1.96 4.80
CA ARG A 96 6.70 1.94 4.60
C ARG A 96 7.08 2.51 3.25
N ILE A 97 8.27 3.07 3.18
CA ILE A 97 8.97 3.48 1.95
C ILE A 97 10.26 2.69 1.86
N LYS A 98 10.66 2.28 0.66
CA LYS A 98 11.95 1.64 0.38
C LYS A 98 12.74 2.45 -0.65
N CYS A 99 14.05 2.56 -0.46
CA CYS A 99 14.94 2.98 -1.53
C CYS A 99 15.28 1.79 -2.43
N LEU A 100 15.17 1.97 -3.73
CA LEU A 100 15.45 0.93 -4.72
C LEU A 100 16.95 0.69 -4.94
N SER A 101 17.81 1.63 -4.54
CA SER A 101 19.26 1.51 -4.71
C SER A 101 19.95 0.93 -3.48
N CYS A 102 19.65 1.44 -2.28
CA CYS A 102 20.33 1.01 -1.04
C CYS A 102 19.46 0.19 -0.08
N GLY A 103 18.19 -0.04 -0.40
CA GLY A 103 17.28 -0.84 0.44
C GLY A 103 16.82 -0.17 1.74
N VAL A 104 17.30 1.05 2.07
CA VAL A 104 16.90 1.74 3.30
C VAL A 104 15.38 1.90 3.37
N LYS A 105 14.80 1.57 4.52
CA LYS A 105 13.37 1.70 4.80
C LYS A 105 13.10 3.00 5.54
N ARG A 106 11.99 3.67 5.22
CA ARG A 106 11.51 4.88 5.93
C ARG A 106 10.04 4.75 6.30
N CYS A 107 9.63 5.49 7.32
CA CYS A 107 8.23 5.60 7.70
C CYS A 107 7.47 6.46 6.66
N ARG A 108 6.31 5.98 6.19
CA ARG A 108 5.47 6.74 5.24
C ARG A 108 4.94 8.04 5.84
N PHE A 109 4.72 8.10 7.16
CA PHE A 109 4.26 9.31 7.85
C PHE A 109 5.29 10.43 7.78
N GLU A 110 6.55 10.14 8.10
CA GLU A 110 7.65 11.10 7.97
C GLU A 110 7.85 11.53 6.51
N PHE A 111 7.73 10.58 5.59
CA PHE A 111 7.79 10.86 4.16
C PHE A 111 6.63 11.77 3.71
N GLN A 112 5.43 11.63 4.29
CA GLN A 112 4.32 12.52 4.00
C GLN A 112 4.64 13.97 4.42
N LEU A 113 5.22 14.17 5.59
CA LEU A 113 5.61 15.52 6.05
C LEU A 113 6.62 16.16 5.10
N GLU A 114 7.59 15.39 4.61
CA GLU A 114 8.56 15.85 3.62
C GLU A 114 7.88 16.20 2.29
N LEU A 115 6.95 15.36 1.80
CA LEU A 115 6.16 15.68 0.61
C LEU A 115 5.33 16.95 0.80
N SER A 116 4.68 17.13 1.95
CA SER A 116 3.90 18.34 2.27
C SER A 116 4.76 19.59 2.26
N TYR A 117 5.97 19.53 2.80
CA TYR A 117 6.91 20.65 2.80
C TYR A 117 7.35 21.02 1.38
N LEU A 118 7.68 20.03 0.54
CA LEU A 118 8.13 20.26 -0.84
C LEU A 118 7.00 20.70 -1.78
N ASN A 119 5.75 20.42 -1.42
CA ASN A 119 4.57 20.60 -2.25
C ASN A 119 3.48 21.40 -1.51
N SER A 120 3.84 22.48 -0.80
CA SER A 120 2.91 23.30 -0.02
C SER A 120 1.67 23.73 -0.81
N ASN A 121 1.84 24.07 -2.09
CA ASN A 121 0.76 24.52 -2.99
C ASN A 121 -0.22 23.40 -3.39
N TRP A 122 0.12 22.13 -3.12
CA TRP A 122 -0.74 20.98 -3.42
C TRP A 122 -1.75 20.68 -2.31
N LEU A 123 -1.51 21.16 -1.08
CA LEU A 123 -2.47 20.99 0.01
C LEU A 123 -3.81 21.66 -0.31
N TYR A 124 -3.80 22.87 -0.87
CA TYR A 124 -5.00 23.60 -1.26
C TYR A 124 -5.79 22.92 -2.40
N LYS A 125 -5.12 22.18 -3.29
CA LYS A 125 -5.78 21.42 -4.34
C LYS A 125 -6.57 20.23 -3.78
N SER A 126 -6.15 19.66 -2.66
CA SER A 126 -6.85 18.51 -2.05
C SER A 126 -8.26 18.86 -1.53
N THR A 127 -8.50 20.12 -1.16
CA THR A 127 -9.81 20.60 -0.68
C THR A 127 -10.81 20.89 -1.79
N GLU A 128 -10.35 21.23 -2.99
CA GLU A 128 -11.22 21.47 -4.16
C GLU A 128 -11.53 20.18 -4.93
N MET A 129 -10.69 19.16 -4.77
CA MET A 129 -10.78 17.91 -5.51
C MET A 129 -11.53 16.87 -4.70
N GLN A 130 -12.64 16.36 -5.24
CA GLN A 130 -13.38 15.24 -4.65
C GLN A 130 -12.50 13.98 -4.67
N VAL A 131 -11.67 13.81 -3.64
CA VAL A 131 -10.96 12.57 -3.37
C VAL A 131 -12.01 11.54 -2.97
N ALA A 132 -12.15 10.49 -3.77
CA ALA A 132 -13.13 9.44 -3.51
C ALA A 132 -12.77 8.69 -2.21
N PRO A 133 -13.75 8.05 -1.53
CA PRO A 133 -13.54 7.24 -0.33
C PRO A 133 -12.69 5.97 -0.53
N ASP A 134 -12.02 5.80 -1.65
CA ASP A 134 -11.03 4.74 -1.90
C ASP A 134 -9.64 5.33 -2.22
N GLY A 135 -9.50 6.66 -2.16
CA GLY A 135 -8.30 7.37 -2.56
C GLY A 135 -8.18 7.56 -4.07
N ASP A 136 -9.20 7.20 -4.86
CA ASP A 136 -9.23 7.54 -6.28
C ASP A 136 -9.47 9.05 -6.42
N VAL A 137 -8.60 9.70 -7.17
CA VAL A 137 -8.72 11.12 -7.51
C VAL A 137 -9.05 11.14 -9.00
N ASN A 138 -10.09 11.86 -9.40
CA ASN A 138 -10.32 12.09 -10.82
C ASN A 138 -9.26 13.10 -11.29
N VAL A 139 -8.18 12.59 -11.88
CA VAL A 139 -6.94 13.35 -12.14
C VAL A 139 -6.72 13.69 -13.62
N GLU A 140 -7.72 13.52 -14.45
CA GLU A 140 -7.61 13.83 -15.89
C GLU A 140 -7.22 15.30 -16.14
N ASP A 141 -7.52 16.21 -15.19
CA ASP A 141 -7.20 17.64 -15.29
C ASP A 141 -6.00 18.12 -14.46
N ILE A 142 -5.28 17.24 -13.72
CA ILE A 142 -4.10 17.69 -12.95
C ILE A 142 -2.80 17.51 -13.74
N ASN A 143 -2.11 18.62 -13.98
CA ASN A 143 -0.71 18.59 -14.37
C ASN A 143 0.20 18.24 -13.16
N PHE A 144 0.81 17.05 -13.19
CA PHE A 144 1.72 16.56 -12.15
C PHE A 144 3.18 16.96 -12.32
N LYS A 145 3.53 17.70 -13.38
CA LYS A 145 4.94 18.02 -13.70
C LYS A 145 5.66 18.74 -12.56
N ASP A 146 4.93 19.58 -11.83
CA ASP A 146 5.47 20.41 -10.75
C ASP A 146 5.50 19.69 -9.39
N PHE A 147 4.97 18.47 -9.30
CA PHE A 147 5.06 17.68 -8.06
C PHE A 147 6.51 17.26 -7.82
N LYS A 148 7.02 17.58 -6.63
CA LYS A 148 8.39 17.28 -6.22
C LYS A 148 8.41 16.01 -5.38
N VAL A 149 9.17 15.02 -5.85
CA VAL A 149 9.44 13.78 -5.12
C VAL A 149 10.89 13.83 -4.63
N PRO A 150 11.14 13.75 -3.31
CA PRO A 150 12.49 13.72 -2.79
C PRO A 150 13.17 12.38 -3.10
N ASN A 151 14.49 12.42 -3.29
CA ASN A 151 15.31 11.23 -3.42
C ASN A 151 15.69 10.65 -2.05
N CYS A 152 16.29 9.46 -2.06
CA CYS A 152 16.86 8.85 -0.86
C CYS A 152 17.98 9.73 -0.27
N ARG A 153 17.89 10.04 1.03
CA ARG A 153 18.92 10.84 1.73
C ARG A 153 20.28 10.15 1.84
N ASN A 154 20.33 8.81 1.72
CA ASN A 154 21.56 8.03 1.91
C ASN A 154 22.35 7.85 0.60
N CYS A 155 21.66 7.70 -0.54
CA CYS A 155 22.31 7.35 -1.81
C CYS A 155 21.78 8.13 -3.01
N ASN A 156 20.88 9.09 -2.79
CA ASN A 156 20.17 9.84 -3.84
C ASN A 156 19.34 8.98 -4.81
N GLY A 157 19.10 7.70 -4.49
CA GLY A 157 18.31 6.77 -5.29
C GLY A 157 16.80 7.00 -5.21
N ILE A 158 16.07 6.30 -6.09
CA ILE A 158 14.61 6.38 -6.19
C ILE A 158 13.95 5.78 -4.95
N LEU A 159 12.93 6.47 -4.44
CA LEU A 159 12.07 5.99 -3.37
C LEU A 159 10.75 5.43 -3.93
N GLN A 160 10.41 4.22 -3.49
CA GLN A 160 9.17 3.52 -3.81
C GLN A 160 8.37 3.28 -2.52
N PRO A 161 7.03 3.27 -2.54
CA PRO A 161 6.26 2.66 -1.46
C PRO A 161 6.77 1.25 -1.15
N GLY A 162 6.66 0.84 0.11
CA GLY A 162 7.07 -0.47 0.59
C GLY A 162 6.12 -1.59 0.18
N VAL A 163 5.55 -1.52 -1.02
CA VAL A 163 4.61 -2.47 -1.61
C VAL A 163 5.19 -3.11 -2.86
N VAL A 164 4.61 -4.25 -3.24
CA VAL A 164 4.88 -4.96 -4.49
C VAL A 164 3.92 -4.41 -5.56
N PHE A 165 4.45 -3.89 -6.66
CA PHE A 165 3.64 -3.42 -7.77
C PHE A 165 3.29 -4.55 -8.74
N PHE A 166 2.35 -4.30 -9.64
CA PHE A 166 2.09 -5.24 -10.74
C PHE A 166 3.35 -5.37 -11.60
N GLY A 167 3.70 -6.61 -11.94
CA GLY A 167 4.94 -6.94 -12.64
C GLY A 167 6.22 -6.84 -11.78
N ASP A 168 6.10 -6.60 -10.47
CA ASP A 168 7.17 -6.79 -9.49
C ASP A 168 7.08 -8.21 -8.87
N ASN A 169 8.14 -8.65 -8.21
CA ASN A 169 8.17 -9.93 -7.51
C ASN A 169 8.08 -9.73 -6.00
N VAL A 170 7.33 -10.60 -5.33
CA VAL A 170 7.43 -10.74 -3.87
C VAL A 170 8.84 -11.24 -3.54
N SER A 171 9.48 -10.65 -2.52
CA SER A 171 10.83 -11.05 -2.13
C SER A 171 10.86 -12.52 -1.69
N SER A 172 11.93 -13.23 -2.06
CA SER A 172 12.15 -14.63 -1.67
C SER A 172 12.01 -14.86 -0.17
N ASP A 173 12.45 -13.90 0.66
CA ASP A 173 12.37 -14.03 2.12
C ASP A 173 10.92 -14.13 2.61
N VAL A 174 10.04 -13.29 2.08
CA VAL A 174 8.59 -13.28 2.39
C VAL A 174 7.90 -14.53 1.85
N VAL A 175 8.31 -15.01 0.65
CA VAL A 175 7.80 -16.26 0.09
C VAL A 175 8.22 -17.45 0.96
N ASN A 176 9.50 -17.53 1.33
CA ASN A 176 10.04 -18.60 2.16
C ASN A 176 9.41 -18.58 3.55
N GLU A 177 9.22 -17.40 4.16
CA GLU A 177 8.49 -17.26 5.42
C GLU A 177 7.05 -17.80 5.29
N THR A 178 6.35 -17.42 4.22
CA THR A 178 4.99 -17.88 3.95
C THR A 178 4.92 -19.40 3.81
N VAL A 179 5.80 -19.98 2.99
CA VAL A 179 5.88 -21.44 2.80
C VAL A 179 6.16 -22.14 4.14
N ASN A 180 7.14 -21.66 4.90
CA ASN A 180 7.49 -22.22 6.21
C ASN A 180 6.32 -22.17 7.21
N VAL A 181 5.52 -21.10 7.18
CA VAL A 181 4.31 -20.98 8.02
C VAL A 181 3.26 -21.99 7.58
N LEU A 182 3.03 -22.13 6.27
CA LEU A 182 2.05 -23.07 5.72
C LEU A 182 2.41 -24.52 6.02
N GLU A 183 3.67 -24.92 5.85
CA GLU A 183 4.14 -26.28 6.14
C GLU A 183 4.01 -26.67 7.61
N LYS A 184 4.08 -25.69 8.52
CA LYS A 184 3.90 -25.90 9.97
C LYS A 184 2.45 -25.80 10.43
N SER A 185 1.54 -25.42 9.54
CA SER A 185 0.13 -25.24 9.87
C SER A 185 -0.63 -26.55 9.72
N ASP A 186 -1.47 -26.86 10.69
CA ASP A 186 -2.40 -27.99 10.67
C ASP A 186 -3.67 -27.69 9.83
N SER A 187 -3.98 -26.41 9.63
CA SER A 187 -5.11 -25.94 8.83
C SER A 187 -4.92 -24.51 8.32
N VAL A 188 -5.59 -24.18 7.21
CA VAL A 188 -5.55 -22.86 6.58
C VAL A 188 -6.97 -22.35 6.36
N LEU A 189 -7.22 -21.10 6.76
CA LEU A 189 -8.48 -20.40 6.52
C LEU A 189 -8.22 -19.21 5.57
N VAL A 190 -8.93 -19.18 4.44
CA VAL A 190 -8.87 -18.06 3.49
C VAL A 190 -10.08 -17.15 3.68
N LEU A 191 -9.85 -15.86 3.90
CA LEU A 191 -10.89 -14.85 4.14
C LEU A 191 -10.75 -13.68 3.17
N GLY A 192 -11.83 -13.32 2.48
CA GLY A 192 -11.88 -12.07 1.70
C GLY A 192 -10.89 -12.00 0.53
N SER A 193 -10.50 -13.14 -0.04
CA SER A 193 -9.64 -13.21 -1.23
C SER A 193 -10.28 -14.07 -2.31
N SER A 194 -10.17 -13.63 -3.57
CA SER A 194 -10.59 -14.44 -4.73
C SER A 194 -9.55 -15.48 -5.13
N LEU A 195 -8.33 -15.42 -4.57
CA LEU A 195 -7.18 -16.27 -4.92
C LEU A 195 -6.83 -16.28 -6.43
N GLN A 196 -7.24 -15.26 -7.19
CA GLN A 196 -6.98 -15.18 -8.63
C GLN A 196 -5.63 -14.52 -8.97
N VAL A 197 -4.92 -13.98 -7.98
CA VAL A 197 -3.61 -13.36 -8.15
C VAL A 197 -2.63 -14.05 -7.24
N CYS A 198 -1.53 -14.50 -7.82
CA CYS A 198 -0.30 -14.89 -7.15
C CYS A 198 0.77 -13.86 -7.49
#